data_AF-A0A933G0I6-F1
#
_entry.id   AF-A0A933G0I6-F1
#
_cell.length_a   1.000
_cell.length_b   1.000
_cell.length_c   1.000
_cell.angle_alpha   90.00
_cell.angle_beta   90.00
_cell.angle_gamma   90.00
#
_symmetry.space_group_name_H-M   'P 1'
#
loop_
_entity.id
_entity.type
_entity.pdbx_description
1 polymer ?
#
loop_
_entity_poly.entity_id
_entity_poly.type
_entity_poly.pdbx_seq_one_letter_code
_entity_poly.pdbx_strand_id
1 'polypeptide(L)'
;MAKAKSQAAQGQQARPRPRAAQRVDPERFNRLLILGGVIAVILLAFGVIGYGWYDTQIKPLSKTVLRVGDTKFSLGHLERRMELTRSNNPGAYIGDRLIQLPDATLNTLEFEALLLETADQLDIAVTDEELDSEIRDRASLAEDSQPSLVAQAFRRQVEDSGLKPNEYRQMLRAELLSQEVLNYFVFLSPSAETQVRARWIITETKEDADAALAKVNAGEDFAAVANADSIQAAGSQDGGLIEWGPRGTYPEEKIETYLFDDAQPGEHSQVIATDQFFYIMQLLDRQEDRTLDEGQRNLVSNREMIKWLDEAKKELTVVRNFTDEDAVRAINDIF
;
A
#
# COMPACT_ATOMS: atom_id res chain seq x y z
N MET A 1 23.90 -11.73 123.48
CA MET A 1 24.61 -12.85 122.82
C MET A 1 24.59 -12.57 121.32
N ALA A 2 25.68 -11.98 120.80
CA ALA A 2 26.69 -12.60 119.91
C ALA A 2 26.36 -12.33 118.42
N LYS A 3 26.86 -11.26 117.77
CA LYS A 3 28.18 -11.03 117.12
C LYS A 3 28.61 -12.11 116.12
N ALA A 4 28.74 -11.74 114.83
CA ALA A 4 29.93 -11.87 113.95
C ALA A 4 29.52 -11.74 112.46
N LYS A 5 29.95 -10.72 111.71
CA LYS A 5 31.21 -10.64 110.90
C LYS A 5 31.26 -11.68 109.77
N SER A 6 31.14 -11.24 108.51
CA SER A 6 32.25 -10.82 107.60
C SER A 6 32.75 -11.96 106.73
N GLN A 7 32.61 -11.86 105.40
CA GLN A 7 33.77 -11.79 104.51
C GLN A 7 33.37 -11.46 103.06
N ALA A 8 34.09 -10.51 102.50
CA ALA A 8 34.14 -10.21 101.09
C ALA A 8 34.87 -11.34 100.33
N ALA A 9 34.41 -11.65 99.12
CA ALA A 9 35.20 -12.37 98.13
C ALA A 9 35.28 -11.50 96.87
N GLN A 10 36.45 -10.90 96.69
CA GLN A 10 36.89 -10.31 95.44
C GLN A 10 37.14 -11.41 94.40
N GLY A 11 36.84 -11.09 93.14
CA GLY A 11 37.65 -11.52 92.00
C GLY A 11 37.31 -12.86 91.37
N GLN A 12 36.50 -12.82 90.31
CA GLN A 12 36.82 -13.53 89.07
C GLN A 12 36.14 -12.80 87.90
N GLN A 13 36.92 -12.02 87.15
CA GLN A 13 36.53 -11.52 85.84
C GLN A 13 36.23 -12.74 84.96
N ALA A 14 34.95 -12.99 84.71
CA ALA A 14 34.53 -13.96 83.71
C ALA A 14 34.93 -13.41 82.33
N ARG A 15 35.90 -14.07 81.68
CA ARG A 15 36.24 -13.84 80.27
C ARG A 15 34.94 -13.88 79.45
N PRO A 16 34.68 -12.92 78.54
CA PRO A 16 33.55 -13.03 77.64
C PRO A 16 33.72 -14.31 76.81
N ARG A 17 32.76 -15.24 76.93
CA ARG A 17 32.66 -16.39 76.02
C ARG A 17 32.52 -15.81 74.61
N PRO A 18 33.28 -16.28 73.60
CA PRO A 18 33.08 -15.84 72.24
C PRO A 18 31.62 -16.13 71.87
N ARG A 19 30.89 -15.09 71.42
CA ARG A 19 29.59 -15.29 70.76
C ARG A 19 29.86 -16.29 69.65
N ALA A 20 29.27 -17.47 69.74
CA ALA A 20 29.27 -18.42 68.63
C ALA A 20 28.68 -17.67 67.44
N ALA A 21 29.53 -17.33 66.46
CA ALA A 21 29.06 -16.85 65.18
C ALA A 21 28.01 -17.86 64.72
N GLN A 22 26.78 -17.40 64.47
CA GLN A 22 25.77 -18.23 63.82
C GLN A 22 26.44 -18.75 62.55
N ARG A 23 26.86 -20.02 62.58
CA ARG A 23 27.40 -20.68 61.40
C ARG A 23 26.23 -20.70 60.43
N VAL A 24 26.28 -19.83 59.43
CA VAL A 24 25.33 -19.87 58.32
C VAL A 24 25.39 -21.29 57.80
N ASP A 25 24.27 -21.98 57.88
CA ASP A 25 24.15 -23.37 57.49
C ASP A 25 24.63 -23.50 56.04
N PRO A 26 25.78 -24.16 55.79
CA PRO A 26 26.37 -24.21 54.45
C PRO A 26 25.42 -24.86 53.44
N GLU A 27 24.49 -25.72 53.89
CA GLU A 27 23.45 -26.27 53.03
C GLU A 27 22.43 -25.23 52.56
N ARG A 28 22.05 -24.27 53.41
CA ARG A 28 21.12 -23.19 53.04
C ARG A 28 21.78 -22.20 52.08
N PHE A 29 23.06 -21.89 52.30
CA PHE A 29 23.82 -21.02 51.41
C PHE A 29 24.03 -21.66 50.03
N ASN A 30 24.38 -22.96 49.98
CA ASN A 30 24.52 -23.69 48.72
C ASN A 30 23.19 -23.82 47.97
N ARG A 31 22.07 -24.07 48.68
CA ARG A 31 20.73 -24.07 48.06
C ARG A 31 20.35 -22.71 47.48
N LEU A 32 20.68 -21.61 48.16
CA LEU A 32 20.44 -20.25 47.65
C LEU A 32 21.31 -19.92 46.44
N LEU A 33 22.59 -20.35 46.42
CA LEU A 33 23.46 -20.19 45.26
C LEU A 33 23.00 -21.01 44.05
N ILE A 34 22.58 -22.27 44.27
CA ILE A 34 22.03 -23.12 43.21
C ILE A 34 20.73 -22.53 42.68
N LEU A 35 19.82 -22.09 43.55
CA LEU A 35 18.55 -21.47 43.16
C LEU A 35 18.81 -20.17 42.38
N GLY A 36 19.72 -19.33 42.85
CA GLY A 36 20.12 -18.10 42.14
C GLY A 36 20.76 -18.39 40.78
N GLY A 37 21.60 -19.42 40.68
CA GLY A 37 22.18 -19.88 39.42
C GLY A 37 21.13 -20.41 38.44
N VAL A 38 20.17 -21.22 38.92
CA VAL A 38 19.05 -21.71 38.11
C VAL A 38 18.19 -20.55 37.61
N ILE A 39 17.85 -19.59 38.47
CA ILE A 39 17.11 -18.38 38.07
C ILE A 39 17.89 -17.58 37.02
N ALA A 40 19.20 -17.40 37.19
CA ALA A 40 20.03 -16.68 36.22
C ALA A 40 20.07 -17.39 34.85
N VAL A 41 20.17 -18.72 34.83
CA VAL A 41 20.13 -19.52 33.59
C VAL A 41 18.75 -19.42 32.93
N ILE A 42 17.68 -19.47 33.71
CA ILE A 42 16.31 -19.31 33.20
C ILE A 42 16.12 -17.91 32.59
N LEU A 43 16.59 -16.85 33.27
CA LEU A 43 16.53 -15.48 32.74
C LEU A 43 17.35 -15.31 31.47
N LEU A 44 18.54 -15.92 31.40
CA LEU A 44 19.35 -15.94 30.17
C LEU A 44 18.63 -16.70 29.04
N ALA A 45 18.01 -17.84 29.33
CA ALA A 45 17.24 -18.59 28.35
C ALA A 45 16.04 -17.78 27.82
N PHE A 46 15.27 -17.14 28.71
CA PHE A 46 14.21 -16.21 28.31
C PHE A 46 14.75 -15.01 27.52
N GLY A 47 15.93 -14.50 27.88
CA GLY A 47 16.60 -13.43 27.15
C GLY A 47 16.97 -13.85 25.72
N VAL A 48 17.51 -15.05 25.53
CA VAL A 48 17.85 -15.58 24.19
C VAL A 48 16.60 -15.87 23.37
N ILE A 49 15.57 -16.48 23.97
CA ILE A 49 14.29 -16.75 23.29
C ILE A 49 13.60 -15.43 22.92
N GLY A 50 13.54 -14.48 23.86
CA GLY A 50 12.96 -13.15 23.63
C GLY A 50 13.73 -12.36 22.58
N TYR A 51 15.06 -12.45 22.57
CA TYR A 51 15.89 -11.84 21.53
C TYR A 51 15.66 -12.50 20.17
N GLY A 52 15.61 -13.83 20.10
CA GLY A 52 15.32 -14.56 18.86
C GLY A 52 13.96 -14.17 18.27
N TRP A 53 12.93 -14.06 19.11
CA TRP A 53 11.61 -13.59 18.69
C TRP A 53 11.65 -12.12 18.23
N TYR A 54 12.31 -11.23 18.97
CA TYR A 54 12.46 -9.83 18.57
C TYR A 54 13.19 -9.66 17.23
N ASP A 55 14.31 -10.35 17.03
CA ASP A 55 15.14 -10.25 15.83
C ASP A 55 14.44 -10.83 14.60
N THR A 56 13.63 -11.88 14.78
CA THR A 56 12.93 -12.54 13.67
C THR A 56 11.53 -11.97 13.38
N GLN A 57 10.83 -11.41 14.36
CA GLN A 57 9.43 -10.99 14.20
C GLN A 57 9.19 -9.47 14.30
N ILE A 58 9.96 -8.74 15.11
CA ILE A 58 9.70 -7.30 15.36
C ILE A 58 10.64 -6.42 14.56
N LYS A 59 11.94 -6.70 14.62
CA LYS A 59 12.98 -5.87 13.98
C LYS A 59 12.75 -5.69 12.47
N PRO A 60 12.36 -6.72 11.69
CA PRO A 60 12.09 -6.56 10.26
C PRO A 60 10.96 -5.58 9.96
N LEU A 61 9.92 -5.53 10.79
CA LEU A 61 8.73 -4.66 10.58
C LEU A 61 9.04 -3.16 10.59
N SER A 62 10.17 -2.78 11.19
CA SER A 62 10.65 -1.40 11.23
C SER A 62 11.48 -0.99 10.01
N LYS A 63 11.91 -1.96 9.19
CA LYS A 63 12.66 -1.71 7.95
C LYS A 63 11.84 -0.81 7.03
N THR A 64 12.42 0.30 6.58
CA THR A 64 11.82 1.14 5.54
C THR A 64 11.92 0.44 4.19
N VAL A 65 10.77 0.14 3.59
CA VAL A 65 10.67 -0.56 2.30
C VAL A 65 10.37 0.39 1.15
N LEU A 66 9.77 1.55 1.46
CA LEU A 66 9.50 2.62 0.51
C LEU A 66 9.77 3.97 1.16
N ARG A 67 10.44 4.85 0.42
CA ARG A 67 10.60 6.27 0.74
C ARG A 67 10.31 7.09 -0.51
N VAL A 68 9.50 8.14 -0.35
CA VAL A 68 9.20 9.15 -1.37
C VAL A 68 9.36 10.50 -0.69
N GLY A 69 10.38 11.27 -1.06
CA GLY A 69 10.70 12.53 -0.37
C GLY A 69 10.99 12.29 1.12
N ASP A 70 10.21 12.93 1.99
CA ASP A 70 10.29 12.76 3.45
C ASP A 70 9.36 11.67 3.99
N THR A 71 8.34 11.30 3.22
CA THR A 71 7.41 10.21 3.53
C THR A 71 8.07 8.83 3.43
N LYS A 72 7.83 7.99 4.45
CA LYS A 72 8.44 6.67 4.61
C LYS A 72 7.40 5.63 5.05
N PHE A 73 7.51 4.44 4.47
CA PHE A 73 6.70 3.27 4.84
C PHE A 73 7.60 2.14 5.30
N SER A 74 7.25 1.54 6.44
CA SER A 74 7.94 0.37 6.95
C SER A 74 7.31 -0.92 6.41
N LEU A 75 8.05 -2.02 6.46
CA LEU A 75 7.54 -3.35 6.09
C LEU A 75 6.26 -3.68 6.87
N GLY A 76 6.21 -3.38 8.17
CA GLY A 76 4.99 -3.58 8.94
C GLY A 76 3.81 -2.70 8.52
N HIS A 77 4.05 -1.50 7.97
CA HIS A 77 2.96 -0.69 7.40
C HIS A 77 2.46 -1.36 6.11
N LEU A 78 3.36 -1.80 5.23
CA LEU A 78 3.02 -2.55 4.01
C LEU A 78 2.16 -3.78 4.32
N GLU A 79 2.58 -4.63 5.27
CA GLU A 79 1.86 -5.83 5.68
C GLU A 79 0.43 -5.52 6.18
N ARG A 80 0.26 -4.48 7.02
CA ARG A 80 -1.08 -4.06 7.48
C ARG A 80 -1.96 -3.55 6.34
N ARG A 81 -1.37 -2.89 5.34
CA ARG A 81 -2.10 -2.42 4.14
C ARG A 81 -2.49 -3.57 3.22
N MET A 82 -1.62 -4.58 3.09
CA MET A 82 -1.94 -5.83 2.40
C MET A 82 -3.10 -6.55 3.09
N GLU A 83 -3.06 -6.67 4.41
CA GLU A 83 -4.13 -7.29 5.18
C GLU A 83 -5.46 -6.53 5.09
N LEU A 84 -5.43 -5.19 5.16
CA LEU A 84 -6.61 -4.35 4.94
C LEU A 84 -7.21 -4.58 3.55
N THR A 85 -6.35 -4.60 2.52
CA THR A 85 -6.75 -4.83 1.13
C THR A 85 -7.40 -6.21 0.93
N ARG A 86 -6.79 -7.24 1.53
CA ARG A 86 -7.32 -8.61 1.52
C ARG A 86 -8.63 -8.72 2.29
N SER A 87 -8.74 -8.11 3.46
CA SER A 87 -9.94 -8.13 4.31
C SER A 87 -11.14 -7.47 3.61
N ASN A 88 -10.89 -6.37 2.90
CA ASN A 88 -11.92 -5.67 2.13
C ASN A 88 -12.37 -6.45 0.87
N ASN A 89 -11.52 -7.31 0.32
CA ASN A 89 -11.84 -8.11 -0.86
C ASN A 89 -11.24 -9.52 -0.81
N PRO A 90 -11.76 -10.40 0.07
CA PRO A 90 -11.13 -11.69 0.36
C PRO A 90 -11.12 -12.64 -0.85
N GLY A 91 -11.99 -12.42 -1.84
CA GLY A 91 -12.05 -13.21 -3.07
C GLY A 91 -11.13 -12.74 -4.19
N ALA A 92 -10.55 -11.54 -4.10
CA ALA A 92 -9.76 -10.97 -5.20
C ALA A 92 -8.30 -11.42 -5.22
N TYR A 93 -7.74 -11.87 -4.08
CA TYR A 93 -6.32 -12.17 -3.93
C TYR A 93 -6.10 -13.67 -3.70
N ILE A 94 -6.23 -14.43 -4.79
CA ILE A 94 -5.98 -15.86 -4.87
C ILE A 94 -5.00 -16.14 -6.02
N GLY A 95 -4.25 -17.25 -5.96
CA GLY A 95 -3.32 -17.65 -7.01
C GLY A 95 -2.29 -16.56 -7.33
N ASP A 96 -2.11 -16.24 -8.61
CA ASP A 96 -1.11 -15.28 -9.08
C ASP A 96 -1.33 -13.86 -8.55
N ARG A 97 -2.58 -13.46 -8.29
CA ARG A 97 -2.89 -12.13 -7.72
C ARG A 97 -2.37 -11.96 -6.30
N LEU A 98 -2.22 -13.07 -5.57
CA LEU A 98 -1.60 -13.03 -4.24
C LEU A 98 -0.11 -12.71 -4.34
N ILE A 99 0.57 -13.27 -5.34
CA ILE A 99 2.01 -13.02 -5.58
C ILE A 99 2.25 -11.55 -5.94
N GLN A 100 1.30 -10.90 -6.61
CA GLN A 100 1.37 -9.49 -7.01
C GLN A 100 0.93 -8.50 -5.92
N LEU A 101 0.31 -8.96 -4.83
CA LEU A 101 -0.25 -8.08 -3.80
C LEU A 101 0.79 -7.15 -3.15
N PRO A 102 2.03 -7.58 -2.83
CA PRO A 102 3.03 -6.69 -2.26
C PRO A 102 3.39 -5.52 -3.20
N ASP A 103 3.65 -5.81 -4.48
CA ASP A 103 3.98 -4.78 -5.47
C ASP A 103 2.80 -3.84 -5.74
N ALA A 104 1.59 -4.39 -5.83
CA ALA A 104 0.38 -3.59 -5.94
C ALA A 104 0.21 -2.64 -4.74
N THR A 105 0.46 -3.13 -3.53
CA THR A 105 0.38 -2.30 -2.31
C THR A 105 1.49 -1.25 -2.26
N LEU A 106 2.72 -1.59 -2.67
CA LEU A 106 3.81 -0.61 -2.80
C LEU A 106 3.48 0.49 -3.80
N ASN A 107 2.87 0.15 -4.94
CA ASN A 107 2.45 1.14 -5.94
C ASN A 107 1.38 2.08 -5.36
N THR A 108 0.41 1.56 -4.60
CA THR A 108 -0.57 2.39 -3.88
C THR A 108 0.10 3.33 -2.87
N LEU A 109 1.02 2.81 -2.04
CA LEU A 109 1.73 3.63 -1.05
C LEU A 109 2.62 4.69 -1.70
N GLU A 110 3.22 4.38 -2.85
CA GLU A 110 4.00 5.36 -3.61
C GLU A 110 3.11 6.47 -4.15
N PHE A 111 1.97 6.13 -4.75
CA PHE A 111 0.99 7.12 -5.23
C PHE A 111 0.50 8.03 -4.09
N GLU A 112 0.11 7.45 -2.95
CA GLU A 112 -0.30 8.22 -1.77
C GLU A 112 0.79 9.15 -1.27
N ALA A 113 2.04 8.70 -1.26
CA ALA A 113 3.16 9.51 -0.82
C ALA A 113 3.51 10.63 -1.80
N LEU A 114 3.39 10.39 -3.11
CA LEU A 114 3.54 11.46 -4.08
C LEU A 114 2.51 12.55 -3.80
N LEU A 115 1.23 12.22 -3.63
CA LEU A 115 0.21 13.20 -3.26
C LEU A 115 0.55 13.96 -1.97
N LEU A 116 0.98 13.26 -0.92
CA LEU A 116 1.35 13.87 0.36
C LEU A 116 2.54 14.85 0.24
N GLU A 117 3.49 14.58 -0.66
CA GLU A 117 4.70 15.40 -0.83
C GLU A 117 4.52 16.53 -1.84
N THR A 118 3.55 16.41 -2.77
CA THR A 118 3.47 17.31 -3.94
C THR A 118 2.20 18.16 -4.00
N ALA A 119 1.13 17.83 -3.27
CA ALA A 119 -0.13 18.57 -3.36
C ALA A 119 -0.01 20.09 -3.03
N ASP A 120 0.91 20.47 -2.14
CA ASP A 120 1.21 21.88 -1.83
C ASP A 120 1.69 22.67 -3.07
N GLN A 121 2.24 22.02 -4.11
CA GLN A 121 2.60 22.68 -5.37
C GLN A 121 1.38 23.22 -6.12
N LEU A 122 0.20 22.67 -5.85
CA LEU A 122 -1.08 23.09 -6.39
C LEU A 122 -1.87 23.98 -5.42
N ASP A 123 -1.24 24.40 -4.32
CA ASP A 123 -1.89 25.08 -3.18
C ASP A 123 -3.05 24.25 -2.56
N ILE A 124 -2.95 22.92 -2.63
CA ILE A 124 -3.93 21.98 -2.07
C ILE A 124 -3.36 21.35 -0.80
N ALA A 125 -4.09 21.50 0.31
CA ALA A 125 -3.75 20.88 1.58
C ALA A 125 -5.01 20.34 2.28
N VAL A 126 -4.85 19.24 3.02
CA VAL A 126 -5.93 18.66 3.85
C VAL A 126 -5.65 18.95 5.32
N THR A 127 -6.53 19.77 5.88
CA THR A 127 -6.53 20.20 7.28
C THR A 127 -6.96 19.07 8.21
N ASP A 128 -6.63 19.20 9.50
CA ASP A 128 -7.11 18.26 10.51
C ASP A 128 -8.64 18.32 10.69
N GLU A 129 -9.27 19.46 10.39
CA GLU A 129 -10.74 19.61 10.43
C GLU A 129 -11.42 18.83 9.31
N GLU A 130 -10.90 18.88 8.08
CA GLU A 130 -11.41 18.08 6.96
C GLU A 130 -11.24 16.59 7.23
N LEU A 131 -10.11 16.20 7.82
CA LEU A 131 -9.88 14.81 8.24
C LEU A 131 -10.87 14.37 9.32
N ASP A 132 -11.13 15.20 10.33
CA ASP A 132 -12.12 14.90 11.37
C ASP A 132 -13.56 14.90 10.81
N SER A 133 -13.84 15.69 9.76
CA SER A 133 -15.09 15.63 9.01
C SER A 133 -15.24 14.29 8.28
N GLU A 134 -14.21 13.84 7.57
CA GLU A 134 -14.22 12.54 6.89
C GLU A 134 -14.42 11.38 7.87
N ILE A 135 -13.82 11.45 9.05
CA ILE A 135 -14.04 10.47 10.13
C ILE A 135 -15.51 10.45 10.57
N ARG A 136 -16.13 11.63 10.70
CA ARG A 136 -17.57 11.76 11.03
C ARG A 136 -18.43 11.14 9.93
N ASP A 137 -18.16 11.46 8.68
CA ASP A 137 -18.94 11.03 7.53
C ASP A 137 -18.90 9.51 7.35
N ARG A 138 -17.71 8.89 7.45
CA ARG A 138 -17.56 7.42 7.45
C ARG A 138 -18.28 6.73 8.60
N ALA A 139 -18.40 7.40 9.73
CA ALA A 139 -19.12 6.89 10.89
C ALA A 139 -20.62 7.24 10.88
N SER A 140 -21.10 7.92 9.83
CA SER A 140 -22.47 8.44 9.73
C SER A 140 -22.88 9.28 10.93
N LEU A 141 -21.93 10.07 11.45
CA LEU A 141 -22.14 10.99 12.57
C LEU A 141 -22.61 12.36 12.06
N ALA A 142 -23.49 13.01 12.83
CA ALA A 142 -23.89 14.39 12.54
C ALA A 142 -22.72 15.37 12.75
N GLU A 143 -22.73 16.49 12.06
CA GLU A 143 -21.70 17.54 12.14
C GLU A 143 -21.53 18.08 13.57
N ASP A 144 -22.61 18.17 14.35
CA ASP A 144 -22.63 18.63 15.75
C ASP A 144 -22.37 17.52 16.77
N SER A 145 -21.89 16.35 16.34
CA SER A 145 -21.58 15.23 17.22
C SER A 145 -20.51 15.58 18.25
N GLN A 146 -20.69 15.08 19.47
CA GLN A 146 -19.74 15.33 20.56
C GLN A 146 -18.33 14.82 20.22
N PRO A 147 -17.24 15.54 20.58
CA PRO A 147 -15.87 15.13 20.28
C PRO A 147 -15.50 13.73 20.80
N SER A 148 -16.11 13.30 21.91
CA SER A 148 -15.91 11.95 22.47
C SER A 148 -16.45 10.83 21.56
N LEU A 149 -17.55 11.08 20.85
CA LEU A 149 -18.13 10.17 19.87
C LEU A 149 -17.27 10.08 18.61
N VAL A 150 -16.78 11.21 18.12
CA VAL A 150 -15.83 11.26 16.98
C VAL A 150 -14.55 10.49 17.32
N ALA A 151 -13.99 10.72 18.52
CA ALA A 151 -12.81 9.99 18.97
C ALA A 151 -13.08 8.47 19.13
N GLN A 152 -14.29 8.07 19.50
CA GLN A 152 -14.69 6.66 19.55
C GLN A 152 -14.84 6.04 18.16
N ALA A 153 -15.45 6.77 17.22
CA ALA A 153 -15.57 6.36 15.83
C ALA A 153 -14.18 6.17 15.19
N PHE A 154 -13.29 7.14 15.36
CA PHE A 154 -11.90 7.03 14.90
C PHE A 154 -11.20 5.80 15.48
N ARG A 155 -11.32 5.54 16.79
CA ARG A 155 -10.72 4.32 17.41
C ARG A 155 -11.26 3.04 16.77
N ARG A 156 -12.58 2.96 16.55
CA ARG A 156 -13.20 1.79 15.90
C ARG A 156 -12.70 1.63 14.46
N GLN A 157 -12.66 2.70 13.67
CA GLN A 157 -12.15 2.66 12.31
C GLN A 157 -10.68 2.21 12.24
N VAL A 158 -9.83 2.70 13.15
CA VAL A 158 -8.44 2.26 13.28
C VAL A 158 -8.37 0.77 13.66
N GLU A 159 -9.15 0.33 14.65
CA GLU A 159 -9.22 -1.07 15.07
C GLU A 159 -9.67 -1.99 13.92
N ASP A 160 -10.73 -1.62 13.21
CA ASP A 160 -11.29 -2.38 12.08
C ASP A 160 -10.32 -2.44 10.89
N SER A 161 -9.54 -1.38 10.67
CA SER A 161 -8.54 -1.33 9.58
C SER A 161 -7.28 -2.15 9.86
N GLY A 162 -7.01 -2.49 11.13
CA GLY A 162 -5.75 -3.08 11.56
C GLY A 162 -4.53 -2.15 11.50
N LEU A 163 -4.67 -0.90 11.03
CA LEU A 163 -3.60 0.09 10.92
C LEU A 163 -3.27 0.74 12.27
N LYS A 164 -2.08 1.37 12.36
CA LYS A 164 -1.79 2.28 13.48
C LYS A 164 -2.56 3.60 13.31
N PRO A 165 -2.88 4.33 14.39
CA PRO A 165 -3.59 5.61 14.29
C PRO A 165 -2.98 6.62 13.32
N ASN A 166 -1.64 6.73 13.30
CA ASN A 166 -0.93 7.63 12.39
C ASN A 166 -0.94 7.14 10.93
N GLU A 167 -0.86 5.83 10.71
CA GLU A 167 -0.93 5.21 9.37
C GLU A 167 -2.34 5.39 8.79
N TYR A 168 -3.37 5.20 9.61
CA TYR A 168 -4.76 5.42 9.21
C TYR A 168 -5.03 6.90 8.87
N ARG A 169 -4.57 7.84 9.71
CA ARG A 169 -4.67 9.28 9.40
C ARG A 169 -3.93 9.66 8.12
N GLN A 170 -2.74 9.10 7.90
CA GLN A 170 -1.98 9.34 6.68
C GLN A 170 -2.71 8.82 5.44
N MET A 171 -3.26 7.60 5.51
CA MET A 171 -4.06 7.01 4.43
C MET A 171 -5.28 7.87 4.10
N LEU A 172 -6.06 8.29 5.12
CA LEU A 172 -7.21 9.18 4.92
C LEU A 172 -6.82 10.53 4.33
N ARG A 173 -5.71 11.12 4.80
CA ARG A 173 -5.20 12.38 4.23
C ARG A 173 -4.85 12.22 2.75
N ALA A 174 -4.15 11.14 2.38
CA ALA A 174 -3.82 10.86 0.98
C ALA A 174 -5.08 10.61 0.14
N GLU A 175 -6.11 9.96 0.70
CA GLU A 175 -7.40 9.75 0.03
C GLU A 175 -8.11 11.07 -0.27
N LEU A 176 -8.20 11.97 0.72
CA LEU A 176 -8.77 13.30 0.54
C LEU A 176 -7.96 14.15 -0.45
N LEU A 177 -6.62 14.10 -0.36
CA LEU A 177 -5.75 14.78 -1.33
C LEU A 177 -5.96 14.25 -2.75
N SER A 178 -6.10 12.94 -2.93
CA SER A 178 -6.39 12.34 -4.23
C SER A 178 -7.67 12.91 -4.85
N GLN A 179 -8.72 13.06 -4.03
CA GLN A 179 -9.99 13.65 -4.46
C GLN A 179 -9.84 15.13 -4.83
N GLU A 180 -9.22 15.93 -3.97
CA GLU A 180 -9.02 17.37 -4.20
C GLU A 180 -8.12 17.65 -5.41
N VAL A 181 -7.03 16.90 -5.56
CA VAL A 181 -6.15 17.00 -6.73
C VAL A 181 -6.89 16.60 -8.01
N LEU A 182 -7.67 15.52 -7.99
CA LEU A 182 -8.47 15.15 -9.16
C LEU A 182 -9.50 16.24 -9.49
N ASN A 183 -10.18 16.81 -8.48
CA ASN A 183 -11.12 17.92 -8.67
C ASN A 183 -10.45 19.15 -9.29
N TYR A 184 -9.21 19.44 -8.89
CA TYR A 184 -8.40 20.50 -9.51
C TYR A 184 -8.18 20.25 -11.00
N PHE A 185 -7.80 19.03 -11.39
CA PHE A 185 -7.65 18.68 -12.81
C PHE A 185 -8.97 18.62 -13.57
N VAL A 186 -10.08 18.24 -12.92
CA VAL A 186 -11.43 18.32 -13.50
C VAL A 186 -11.83 19.77 -13.76
N PHE A 187 -11.54 20.68 -12.84
CA PHE A 187 -11.80 22.10 -13.00
C PHE A 187 -10.99 22.72 -14.15
N LEU A 188 -9.74 22.28 -14.32
CA LEU A 188 -8.86 22.73 -15.41
C LEU A 188 -9.07 21.98 -16.73
N SER A 189 -9.84 20.89 -16.71
CA SER A 189 -10.07 20.05 -17.87
C SER A 189 -10.68 20.87 -19.01
N PRO A 190 -10.16 20.75 -20.24
CA PRO A 190 -10.75 21.44 -21.38
C PRO A 190 -12.19 20.96 -21.61
N SER A 191 -13.02 21.79 -22.24
CA SER A 191 -14.38 21.38 -22.61
C SER A 191 -14.43 20.46 -23.84
N ALA A 192 -13.34 20.40 -24.61
CA ALA A 192 -13.19 19.62 -25.83
C ALA A 192 -11.73 19.24 -26.05
N GLU A 193 -11.49 18.08 -26.67
CA GLU A 193 -10.16 17.62 -27.10
C GLU A 193 -10.29 16.88 -28.44
N THR A 194 -9.13 16.58 -29.04
CA THR A 194 -9.05 15.64 -30.15
C THR A 194 -9.60 14.30 -29.69
N GLN A 195 -10.59 13.80 -30.42
CA GLN A 195 -11.15 12.47 -30.22
C GLN A 195 -11.09 11.70 -31.52
N VAL A 196 -10.90 10.40 -31.41
CA VAL A 196 -10.92 9.47 -32.54
C VAL A 196 -12.02 8.45 -32.32
N ARG A 197 -12.59 7.97 -33.43
CA ARG A 197 -13.46 6.80 -33.46
C ARG A 197 -12.73 5.69 -34.18
N ALA A 198 -12.67 4.50 -33.61
CA ALA A 198 -11.78 3.44 -34.09
C ALA A 198 -12.43 2.06 -34.04
N ARG A 199 -11.77 1.08 -34.67
CA ARG A 199 -12.00 -0.34 -34.43
C ARG A 199 -10.73 -1.04 -34.00
N TRP A 200 -10.87 -2.14 -33.28
CA TRP A 200 -9.77 -3.04 -32.98
C TRP A 200 -10.03 -4.48 -33.41
N ILE A 201 -8.94 -5.21 -33.66
CA ILE A 201 -8.88 -6.66 -33.61
C ILE A 201 -7.84 -6.97 -32.54
N ILE A 202 -8.25 -7.68 -31.50
CA ILE A 202 -7.39 -8.12 -30.40
C ILE A 202 -7.18 -9.63 -30.49
N THR A 203 -5.95 -10.10 -30.40
CA THR A 203 -5.59 -11.53 -30.35
C THR A 203 -4.59 -11.84 -29.23
N GLU A 204 -4.56 -13.09 -28.76
CA GLU A 204 -3.58 -13.56 -27.76
C GLU A 204 -2.21 -13.88 -28.37
N THR A 205 -2.19 -14.32 -29.63
CA THR A 205 -0.96 -14.72 -30.31
C THR A 205 -0.65 -13.80 -31.48
N LYS A 206 0.64 -13.71 -31.82
CA LYS A 206 1.09 -12.97 -32.99
C LYS A 206 0.62 -13.64 -34.28
N GLU A 207 0.60 -14.97 -34.30
CA GLU A 207 0.18 -15.77 -35.44
C GLU A 207 -1.28 -15.49 -35.83
N ASP A 208 -2.17 -15.41 -34.83
CA ASP A 208 -3.57 -15.06 -35.06
C ASP A 208 -3.71 -13.60 -35.53
N ALA A 209 -2.92 -12.68 -34.98
CA ALA A 209 -2.89 -11.28 -35.43
C ALA A 209 -2.45 -11.17 -36.88
N ASP A 210 -1.37 -11.86 -37.26
CA ASP A 210 -0.85 -11.86 -38.62
C ASP A 210 -1.88 -12.43 -39.61
N ALA A 211 -2.61 -13.48 -39.21
CA ALA A 211 -3.67 -14.08 -40.01
C ALA A 211 -4.87 -13.14 -40.22
N ALA A 212 -5.33 -12.47 -39.15
CA ALA A 212 -6.39 -11.46 -39.24
C ALA A 212 -5.96 -10.26 -40.09
N LEU A 213 -4.72 -9.78 -39.92
CA LEU A 213 -4.17 -8.70 -40.73
C LEU A 213 -4.07 -9.08 -42.22
N ALA A 214 -3.73 -10.34 -42.53
CA ALA A 214 -3.71 -10.82 -43.92
C ALA A 214 -5.10 -10.77 -44.58
N LYS A 215 -6.17 -11.07 -43.84
CA LYS A 215 -7.56 -10.95 -44.33
C LYS A 215 -7.94 -9.49 -44.61
N VAL A 216 -7.64 -8.59 -43.67
CA VAL A 216 -7.87 -7.14 -43.83
C VAL A 216 -7.09 -6.60 -45.04
N ASN A 217 -5.81 -6.96 -45.18
CA ASN A 217 -4.97 -6.57 -46.32
C ASN A 217 -5.48 -7.13 -47.66
N ALA A 218 -6.18 -8.27 -47.65
CA ALA A 218 -6.82 -8.85 -48.82
C ALA A 218 -8.14 -8.13 -49.20
N GLY A 219 -8.56 -7.13 -48.43
CA GLY A 219 -9.76 -6.33 -48.68
C GLY A 219 -11.03 -6.87 -48.02
N GLU A 220 -10.92 -7.83 -47.09
CA GLU A 220 -12.06 -8.23 -46.27
C GLU A 220 -12.49 -7.08 -45.35
N ASP A 221 -13.80 -6.96 -45.09
CA ASP A 221 -14.34 -5.92 -44.21
C ASP A 221 -13.78 -6.06 -42.78
N PHE A 222 -13.20 -4.97 -42.25
CA PHE A 222 -12.53 -4.98 -40.95
C PHE A 222 -13.47 -5.43 -39.82
N ALA A 223 -14.73 -4.99 -39.84
CA ALA A 223 -15.70 -5.33 -38.80
C ALA A 223 -16.07 -6.82 -38.88
N ALA A 224 -16.16 -7.40 -40.08
CA ALA A 224 -16.35 -8.83 -40.26
C ALA A 224 -15.17 -9.64 -39.71
N VAL A 225 -13.93 -9.23 -40.00
CA VAL A 225 -12.73 -9.89 -39.45
C VAL A 225 -12.69 -9.76 -37.92
N ALA A 226 -12.96 -8.58 -37.37
CA ALA A 226 -13.00 -8.36 -35.93
C ALA A 226 -14.03 -9.23 -35.22
N ASN A 227 -15.23 -9.39 -35.79
CA ASN A 227 -16.27 -10.27 -35.25
C ASN A 227 -15.90 -11.76 -35.32
N ALA A 228 -15.08 -12.16 -36.31
CA ALA A 228 -14.71 -13.55 -36.50
C ALA A 228 -13.49 -13.96 -35.67
N ASP A 229 -12.47 -13.10 -35.62
CA ASP A 229 -11.12 -13.48 -35.20
C ASP A 229 -10.67 -12.79 -33.90
N SER A 230 -11.37 -11.76 -33.40
CA SER A 230 -10.95 -11.10 -32.17
C SER A 230 -11.37 -11.88 -30.92
N ILE A 231 -10.49 -11.96 -29.92
CA ILE A 231 -10.80 -12.58 -28.63
C ILE A 231 -11.88 -11.82 -27.84
N GLN A 232 -12.10 -10.54 -28.15
CA GLN A 232 -13.20 -9.76 -27.59
C GLN A 232 -14.45 -9.74 -28.49
N ALA A 233 -14.54 -10.59 -29.51
CA ALA A 233 -15.72 -10.67 -30.38
C ALA A 233 -17.01 -10.90 -29.56
N ALA A 234 -16.95 -11.71 -28.50
CA ALA A 234 -18.02 -11.89 -27.54
C ALA A 234 -18.05 -10.73 -26.52
N GLY A 235 -18.54 -9.56 -26.94
CA GLY A 235 -18.70 -8.38 -26.08
C GLY A 235 -18.38 -7.06 -26.75
N SER A 236 -17.63 -7.10 -27.86
CA SER A 236 -17.40 -5.92 -28.70
C SER A 236 -18.68 -5.50 -29.41
N GLN A 237 -19.01 -4.20 -29.36
CA GLN A 237 -20.06 -3.65 -30.20
C GLN A 237 -19.57 -3.62 -31.67
N ASP A 238 -20.44 -4.00 -32.60
CA ASP A 238 -20.33 -3.70 -34.04
C ASP A 238 -18.92 -3.89 -34.69
N GLY A 239 -18.29 -5.05 -34.46
CA GLY A 239 -17.00 -5.40 -35.08
C GLY A 239 -15.81 -4.67 -34.46
N GLY A 240 -15.74 -4.67 -33.12
CA GLY A 240 -14.63 -4.05 -32.39
C GLY A 240 -14.72 -2.52 -32.33
N LEU A 241 -15.90 -1.94 -32.54
CA LEU A 241 -16.11 -0.50 -32.55
C LEU A 241 -15.83 0.11 -31.17
N ILE A 242 -15.02 1.15 -31.19
CA ILE A 242 -14.75 2.05 -30.07
C ILE A 242 -15.31 3.40 -30.48
N GLU A 243 -16.34 3.83 -29.77
CA GLU A 243 -16.93 5.16 -29.94
C GLU A 243 -15.90 6.26 -29.64
N TRP A 244 -16.27 7.49 -29.99
CA TRP A 244 -15.41 8.67 -29.83
C TRP A 244 -14.73 8.71 -28.45
N GLY A 245 -13.39 8.76 -28.46
CA GLY A 245 -12.58 8.80 -27.25
C GLY A 245 -11.34 9.68 -27.41
N PRO A 246 -10.96 10.46 -26.38
CA PRO A 246 -9.69 11.20 -26.35
C PRO A 246 -8.51 10.26 -26.04
N ARG A 247 -7.29 10.81 -25.98
CA ARG A 247 -6.14 10.09 -25.41
C ARG A 247 -6.41 9.71 -23.95
N GLY A 248 -5.91 8.55 -23.54
CA GLY A 248 -6.24 7.82 -22.31
C GLY A 248 -7.35 6.79 -22.46
N THR A 249 -8.07 6.75 -23.60
CA THR A 249 -9.09 5.71 -23.87
C THR A 249 -8.48 4.36 -24.22
N TYR A 250 -7.27 4.35 -24.76
CA TYR A 250 -6.62 3.12 -25.26
C TYR A 250 -5.55 2.62 -24.28
N PRO A 251 -5.32 1.30 -24.19
CA PRO A 251 -4.49 0.72 -23.14
C PRO A 251 -2.98 1.01 -23.29
N GLU A 252 -2.54 1.43 -24.48
CA GLU A 252 -1.12 1.46 -24.83
C GLU A 252 -0.75 2.71 -25.65
N GLU A 253 0.37 3.34 -25.31
CA GLU A 253 0.84 4.57 -25.97
C GLU A 253 1.07 4.37 -27.48
N LYS A 254 1.53 3.18 -27.91
CA LYS A 254 1.73 2.86 -29.33
C LYS A 254 0.42 2.82 -30.12
N ILE A 255 -0.67 2.39 -29.48
CA ILE A 255 -2.01 2.39 -30.09
C ILE A 255 -2.47 3.84 -30.27
N GLU A 256 -2.27 4.68 -29.24
CA GLU A 256 -2.64 6.09 -29.31
C GLU A 256 -1.83 6.86 -30.34
N THR A 257 -0.52 6.64 -30.38
CA THR A 257 0.36 7.27 -31.38
C THR A 257 -0.13 6.95 -32.79
N TYR A 258 -0.44 5.69 -33.08
CA TYR A 258 -1.00 5.30 -34.37
C TYR A 258 -2.32 6.02 -34.66
N LEU A 259 -3.29 5.98 -33.75
CA LEU A 259 -4.63 6.51 -33.98
C LEU A 259 -4.70 8.04 -34.06
N PHE A 260 -3.91 8.74 -33.26
CA PHE A 260 -3.98 10.20 -33.12
C PHE A 260 -2.95 10.93 -33.98
N ASP A 261 -1.81 10.31 -34.29
CA ASP A 261 -0.70 11.00 -34.98
C ASP A 261 -0.45 10.44 -36.38
N ASP A 262 -0.37 9.11 -36.52
CA ASP A 262 0.12 8.49 -37.76
C ASP A 262 -0.99 8.24 -38.80
N ALA A 263 -2.14 7.71 -38.36
CA ALA A 263 -3.18 7.21 -39.24
C ALA A 263 -4.05 8.34 -39.84
N GLN A 264 -4.55 8.12 -41.06
CA GLN A 264 -5.65 8.87 -41.64
C GLN A 264 -6.98 8.09 -41.54
N PRO A 265 -8.16 8.76 -41.52
CA PRO A 265 -9.44 8.08 -41.49
C PRO A 265 -9.58 7.06 -42.64
N GLY A 266 -9.94 5.82 -42.28
CA GLY A 266 -10.04 4.67 -43.16
C GLY A 266 -8.83 3.73 -43.11
N GLU A 267 -7.67 4.19 -42.62
CA GLU A 267 -6.44 3.39 -42.55
C GLU A 267 -6.44 2.43 -41.35
N HIS A 268 -5.74 1.30 -41.51
CA HIS A 268 -5.51 0.34 -40.44
C HIS A 268 -4.01 0.08 -40.21
N SER A 269 -3.67 -0.27 -38.97
CA SER A 269 -2.29 -0.47 -38.53
C SER A 269 -1.72 -1.80 -39.04
N GLN A 270 -0.40 -1.95 -38.86
CA GLN A 270 0.22 -3.27 -38.74
C GLN A 270 -0.12 -3.88 -37.36
N VAL A 271 0.34 -5.11 -37.09
CA VAL A 271 0.22 -5.72 -35.76
C VAL A 271 1.02 -4.91 -34.73
N ILE A 272 0.33 -4.42 -33.70
CA ILE A 272 0.89 -3.73 -32.54
C ILE A 272 0.97 -4.73 -31.39
N ALA A 273 2.18 -5.10 -31.00
CA ALA A 273 2.43 -6.02 -29.88
C ALA A 273 2.50 -5.27 -28.54
N THR A 274 1.88 -5.86 -27.52
CA THR A 274 1.84 -5.39 -26.12
C THR A 274 2.27 -6.53 -25.20
N ASP A 275 2.36 -6.29 -23.90
CA ASP A 275 2.78 -7.31 -22.95
C ASP A 275 1.77 -8.46 -22.81
N GLN A 276 0.49 -8.20 -23.11
CA GLN A 276 -0.60 -9.17 -22.93
C GLN A 276 -1.23 -9.63 -24.24
N PHE A 277 -1.38 -8.73 -25.23
CA PHE A 277 -2.14 -8.97 -26.45
C PHE A 277 -1.50 -8.36 -27.70
N PHE A 278 -2.05 -8.71 -28.85
CA PHE A 278 -1.72 -8.12 -30.14
C PHE A 278 -2.94 -7.37 -30.68
N TYR A 279 -2.72 -6.16 -31.19
CA TYR A 279 -3.76 -5.26 -31.67
C TYR A 279 -3.57 -4.95 -33.15
N ILE A 280 -4.67 -4.89 -33.89
CA ILE A 280 -4.76 -4.21 -35.18
C ILE A 280 -5.81 -3.13 -35.03
N MET A 281 -5.47 -1.90 -35.35
CA MET A 281 -6.35 -0.75 -35.15
C MET A 281 -6.80 -0.21 -36.51
N GLN A 282 -8.06 0.18 -36.64
CA GLN A 282 -8.55 0.95 -37.78
C GLN A 282 -9.04 2.31 -37.29
N LEU A 283 -8.51 3.40 -37.85
CA LEU A 283 -9.04 4.73 -37.59
C LEU A 283 -10.28 4.93 -38.46
N LEU A 284 -11.44 5.18 -37.86
CA LEU A 284 -12.67 5.46 -38.61
C LEU A 284 -12.83 6.95 -38.89
N ASP A 285 -12.55 7.79 -37.89
CA ASP A 285 -12.71 9.24 -37.99
C ASP A 285 -11.93 9.97 -36.87
N ARG A 286 -11.62 11.25 -37.07
CA ARG A 286 -10.90 12.12 -36.12
C ARG A 286 -11.54 13.51 -36.07
N GLN A 287 -11.74 14.03 -34.87
CA GLN A 287 -12.27 15.39 -34.63
C GLN A 287 -11.41 16.10 -33.59
N GLU A 288 -10.80 17.22 -33.95
CA GLU A 288 -9.84 17.95 -33.10
C GLU A 288 -10.49 18.67 -31.89
N ASP A 289 -11.73 19.16 -32.03
CA ASP A 289 -12.41 19.95 -30.99
C ASP A 289 -13.75 19.31 -30.60
N ARG A 290 -13.73 18.03 -30.25
CA ARG A 290 -14.95 17.32 -29.85
C ARG A 290 -15.21 17.50 -28.36
N THR A 291 -16.42 17.96 -28.03
CA THR A 291 -16.88 18.14 -26.64
C THR A 291 -16.67 16.87 -25.83
N LEU A 292 -16.05 17.01 -24.66
CA LEU A 292 -15.87 15.92 -23.72
C LEU A 292 -17.15 15.72 -22.90
N ASP A 293 -17.61 14.48 -22.80
CA ASP A 293 -18.63 14.11 -21.81
C ASP A 293 -18.04 14.05 -20.39
N GLU A 294 -18.87 13.75 -19.37
CA GLU A 294 -18.40 13.68 -17.98
C GLU A 294 -17.37 12.57 -17.75
N GLY A 295 -17.56 11.39 -18.34
CA GLY A 295 -16.61 10.28 -18.22
C GLY A 295 -15.29 10.59 -18.90
N GLN A 296 -15.34 11.18 -20.08
CA GLN A 296 -14.17 11.62 -20.83
C GLN A 296 -13.41 12.75 -20.12
N ARG A 297 -14.12 13.71 -19.50
CA ARG A 297 -13.48 14.75 -18.66
C ARG A 297 -12.76 14.13 -17.48
N ASN A 298 -13.37 13.17 -16.78
CA ASN A 298 -12.72 12.46 -15.67
C ASN A 298 -11.47 11.70 -16.13
N LEU A 299 -11.55 11.03 -17.29
CA LEU A 299 -10.42 10.31 -17.89
C LEU A 299 -9.27 11.27 -18.25
N VAL A 300 -9.57 12.38 -18.94
CA VAL A 300 -8.60 13.42 -19.28
C VAL A 300 -7.97 14.00 -18.01
N SER A 301 -8.78 14.30 -17.00
CA SER A 301 -8.30 14.86 -15.74
C SER A 301 -7.38 13.91 -15.00
N ASN A 302 -7.72 12.62 -14.95
CA ASN A 302 -6.88 11.58 -14.36
C ASN A 302 -5.56 11.42 -15.14
N ARG A 303 -5.60 11.49 -16.48
CA ARG A 303 -4.41 11.47 -17.34
C ARG A 303 -3.47 12.64 -17.02
N GLU A 304 -4.00 13.87 -16.91
CA GLU A 304 -3.18 15.04 -16.58
C GLU A 304 -2.66 15.01 -15.13
N MET A 305 -3.45 14.50 -14.17
CA MET A 305 -3.00 14.27 -12.80
C MET A 305 -1.82 13.29 -12.75
N ILE A 306 -1.91 12.16 -13.46
CA ILE A 306 -0.83 11.16 -13.51
C ILE A 306 0.43 11.77 -14.13
N LYS A 307 0.30 12.51 -15.25
CA LYS A 307 1.44 13.21 -15.86
C LYS A 307 2.10 14.17 -14.88
N TRP A 308 1.30 14.96 -14.16
CA TRP A 308 1.81 15.87 -13.14
C TRP A 308 2.54 15.14 -12.01
N LEU A 309 1.99 14.02 -11.50
CA LEU A 309 2.64 13.19 -10.49
C LEU A 309 3.96 12.58 -11.00
N ASP A 310 3.99 12.13 -12.25
CA ASP A 310 5.21 11.59 -12.88
C ASP A 310 6.29 12.65 -13.06
N GLU A 311 5.91 13.90 -13.34
CA GLU A 311 6.83 15.03 -13.36
C GLU A 311 7.33 15.37 -11.96
N ALA A 312 6.43 15.50 -10.99
CA ALA A 312 6.78 15.81 -9.60
C ALA A 312 7.67 14.71 -8.98
N LYS A 313 7.43 13.45 -9.32
CA LYS A 313 8.25 12.30 -8.92
C LYS A 313 9.72 12.43 -9.31
N LYS A 314 10.03 13.10 -10.44
CA LYS A 314 11.42 13.30 -10.90
C LYS A 314 12.22 14.22 -9.99
N GLU A 315 11.54 15.11 -9.26
CA GLU A 315 12.15 16.04 -8.31
C GLU A 315 12.27 15.45 -6.89
N LEU A 316 11.69 14.27 -6.66
CA LEU A 316 11.70 13.60 -5.36
C LEU A 316 12.68 12.43 -5.30
N THR A 317 13.22 12.20 -4.10
CA THR A 317 13.97 10.96 -3.84
C THR A 317 12.99 9.80 -3.63
N VAL A 318 12.88 8.92 -4.61
CA VAL A 318 12.11 7.67 -4.51
C VAL A 318 13.05 6.48 -4.35
N VAL A 319 12.94 5.79 -3.21
CA VAL A 319 13.76 4.60 -2.90
C VAL A 319 12.84 3.45 -2.51
N ARG A 320 12.84 2.40 -3.33
CA ARG A 320 12.24 1.10 -3.02
C ARG A 320 13.34 0.17 -2.49
N ASN A 321 13.25 -0.20 -1.22
CA ASN A 321 14.16 -1.13 -0.54
C ASN A 321 13.37 -2.36 -0.06
N PHE A 322 12.71 -3.00 -1.02
CA PHE A 322 11.85 -4.16 -0.82
C PHE A 322 12.45 -5.33 -1.60
N THR A 323 12.68 -6.46 -0.93
CA THR A 323 13.33 -7.65 -1.51
C THR A 323 12.33 -8.80 -1.67
N ASP A 324 12.66 -9.80 -2.49
CA ASP A 324 11.87 -11.02 -2.62
C ASP A 324 11.66 -11.73 -1.27
N GLU A 325 12.66 -11.67 -0.37
CA GLU A 325 12.53 -12.19 0.99
C GLU A 325 11.48 -11.43 1.80
N ASP A 326 11.41 -10.09 1.65
CA ASP A 326 10.36 -9.30 2.29
C ASP A 326 8.98 -9.64 1.71
N ALA A 327 8.88 -9.88 0.39
CA ALA A 327 7.64 -10.25 -0.27
C ALA A 327 7.11 -11.60 0.20
N VAL A 328 7.97 -12.62 0.22
CA VAL A 328 7.63 -13.97 0.73
C VAL A 328 7.20 -13.88 2.19
N ARG A 329 7.91 -13.10 3.00
CA ARG A 329 7.54 -12.88 4.41
C ARG A 329 6.17 -12.22 4.51
N ALA A 330 5.96 -11.09 3.84
CA ALA A 330 4.73 -10.31 3.94
C ALA A 330 3.51 -11.13 3.51
N ILE A 331 3.66 -11.99 2.48
CA ILE A 331 2.61 -12.94 2.08
C ILE A 331 2.38 -14.00 3.17
N ASN A 332 3.44 -14.60 3.72
CA ASN A 332 3.29 -15.62 4.77
C ASN A 332 2.71 -15.06 6.09
N ASP A 333 2.95 -13.79 6.40
CA ASP A 333 2.46 -13.19 7.66
C ASP A 333 0.94 -12.87 7.60
N ILE A 334 0.36 -12.78 6.40
CA ILE A 334 -1.09 -12.52 6.20
C ILE A 334 -1.92 -13.79 5.90
N PHE A 335 -1.31 -14.98 5.83
CA PHE A 335 -1.94 -16.29 5.57
C PHE A 335 -1.59 -17.35 6.63
#